data_AF-A0A535F9L9-F1
#
_entry.id   AF-A0A535F9L9-F1
#
_cell.length_a   1.000
_cell.length_b   1.000
_cell.length_c   1.000
_cell.angle_alpha   90.00
_cell.angle_beta   90.00
_cell.angle_gamma   90.00
#
_symmetry.space_group_name_H-M   'P 1'
#
loop_
_entity.id
_entity.type
_entity.pdbx_description
1 polymer ?
#
loop_
_entity_poly.entity_id
_entity_poly.type
_entity_poly.pdbx_seq_one_letter_code
_entity_poly.pdbx_strand_id
1 'polypeptide(L)'
;MFYQEFHVMGMSQPVQERAPRVDAHLGKFAQGCTVLLTVLAFVLLQPIFTLITAIVMAISALVPKASPYRLLYQRVVVPLGLLKPRIVGDDPSPHRFAQGVGAIFLFASSAVLFFTHIPVLGWTLDLIVFVLSSINLTAGFCVGCFIYYHLGRASILPKVRYEGGFHWRGV
;
A
#
# COMPACT_ATOMS: atom_id res chain seq x y z
N MET A 1 37.61 -35.95 35.45
CA MET A 1 38.00 -36.22 34.05
C MET A 1 36.73 -36.56 33.30
N PHE A 2 36.10 -35.60 32.59
CA PHE A 2 36.24 -35.38 31.13
C PHE A 2 35.85 -36.66 30.38
N TYR A 3 34.74 -36.77 29.62
CA TYR A 3 34.25 -36.01 28.46
C TYR A 3 32.69 -36.10 28.41
N GLN A 4 31.86 -35.07 28.22
CA GLN A 4 31.73 -34.09 27.13
C GLN A 4 30.77 -34.54 25.99
N GLU A 5 29.67 -33.77 25.84
CA GLU A 5 28.86 -33.50 24.62
C GLU A 5 27.87 -34.55 24.07
N PHE A 6 26.59 -34.42 24.45
CA PHE A 6 25.53 -34.39 23.45
C PHE A 6 24.76 -33.07 23.56
N HIS A 7 25.52 -32.02 23.28
CA HIS A 7 25.04 -30.74 22.79
C HIS A 7 24.21 -30.98 21.52
N VAL A 8 23.18 -30.17 21.31
CA VAL A 8 22.38 -30.06 20.08
C VAL A 8 21.27 -31.12 19.86
N MET A 9 20.21 -31.03 20.66
CA MET A 9 18.85 -31.23 20.11
C MET A 9 18.04 -29.93 20.24
N GLY A 10 18.72 -28.81 19.99
CA GLY A 10 18.03 -27.64 19.48
C GLY A 10 17.62 -27.96 18.05
N MET A 11 16.37 -28.35 17.85
CA MET A 11 15.68 -28.09 16.59
C MET A 11 15.82 -26.58 16.35
N SER A 12 16.90 -26.17 15.69
CA SER A 12 16.89 -24.96 14.90
C SER A 12 15.81 -25.22 13.88
N GLN A 13 14.58 -24.78 14.21
CA GLN A 13 13.60 -24.47 13.20
C GLN A 13 14.40 -23.81 12.08
N PRO A 14 14.34 -24.31 10.82
CA PRO A 14 14.96 -23.58 9.72
C PRO A 14 14.48 -22.16 9.93
N VAL A 15 15.41 -21.20 9.99
CA VAL A 15 15.07 -19.79 10.20
C VAL A 15 14.02 -19.51 9.14
N GLN A 16 12.72 -19.60 9.50
CA GLN A 16 11.64 -19.12 8.69
C GLN A 16 11.97 -17.65 8.69
N GLU A 17 12.66 -17.22 7.63
CA GLU A 17 13.12 -15.87 7.38
C GLU A 17 11.93 -14.98 7.76
N ARG A 18 12.02 -14.34 8.94
CA ARG A 18 10.87 -13.89 9.72
C ARG A 18 9.95 -13.14 8.76
N ALA A 19 8.83 -13.76 8.39
CA ALA A 19 8.00 -13.29 7.28
C ALA A 19 7.80 -11.77 7.42
N PRO A 20 8.06 -10.97 6.37
CA PRO A 20 7.92 -9.52 6.44
C PRO A 20 6.61 -9.15 7.13
N ARG A 21 6.67 -8.22 8.08
CA ARG A 21 5.51 -7.84 8.89
C ARG A 21 5.06 -6.44 8.52
N VAL A 22 3.78 -6.30 8.22
CA VAL A 22 3.15 -5.00 7.94
C VAL A 22 1.94 -4.81 8.85
N ASP A 23 1.60 -3.55 9.09
CA ASP A 23 0.39 -3.20 9.82
C ASP A 23 -0.80 -3.12 8.85
N ALA A 24 -1.73 -4.06 8.98
CA ALA A 24 -2.91 -4.13 8.15
C ALA A 24 -3.84 -2.93 8.35
N HIS A 25 -3.93 -2.39 9.57
CA HIS A 25 -4.78 -1.25 9.86
C HIS A 25 -4.20 0.05 9.30
N LEU A 26 -2.87 0.19 9.28
CA LEU A 26 -2.22 1.27 8.55
C LEU A 26 -2.56 1.22 7.05
N GLY A 27 -2.55 0.03 6.46
CA GLY A 27 -2.93 -0.17 5.05
C GLY A 27 -4.38 0.25 4.77
N LYS A 28 -5.34 -0.18 5.61
CA LYS A 28 -6.75 0.24 5.52
C LYS A 28 -6.90 1.75 5.73
N PHE A 29 -6.19 2.33 6.69
CA PHE A 29 -6.20 3.78 6.96
C PHE A 29 -5.72 4.57 5.74
N ALA A 30 -4.58 4.19 5.15
CA ALA A 30 -4.04 4.85 3.97
C ALA A 30 -5.03 4.80 2.79
N GLN A 31 -5.65 3.64 2.53
CA GLN A 31 -6.68 3.50 1.49
C GLN A 31 -7.90 4.37 1.78
N GLY A 32 -8.34 4.43 3.04
CA GLY A 32 -9.43 5.31 3.47
C GLY A 32 -9.12 6.78 3.22
N CYS A 33 -7.90 7.24 3.53
CA CYS A 33 -7.47 8.60 3.20
C CYS A 33 -7.46 8.86 1.69
N THR A 34 -6.96 7.92 0.89
CA THR A 34 -6.97 8.04 -0.58
C THR A 34 -8.40 8.12 -1.13
N VAL A 35 -9.30 7.25 -0.66
CA VAL A 35 -10.73 7.27 -1.04
C VAL A 35 -11.36 8.60 -0.68
N LEU A 36 -11.14 9.08 0.54
CA LEU A 36 -11.68 10.35 1.02
C LEU A 36 -11.17 11.54 0.18
N LEU A 37 -9.88 11.61 -0.09
CA LEU A 37 -9.31 12.74 -0.83
C LEU A 37 -9.71 12.74 -2.31
N THR A 38 -9.74 11.58 -2.96
CA THR A 38 -10.16 11.46 -4.38
C THR A 38 -11.64 11.79 -4.54
N VAL A 39 -12.53 11.27 -3.67
CA VAL A 39 -13.95 11.61 -3.74
C VAL A 39 -14.20 13.10 -3.41
N LEU A 40 -13.48 13.67 -2.44
CA LEU A 40 -13.57 15.10 -2.15
C LEU A 40 -13.10 15.94 -3.33
N ALA A 41 -12.02 15.53 -4.01
CA ALA A 41 -11.55 16.19 -5.23
C ALA A 41 -12.66 16.27 -6.26
N PHE A 42 -13.29 15.13 -6.56
CA PHE A 42 -14.35 15.03 -7.56
C PHE A 42 -15.62 15.81 -7.17
N VAL A 43 -16.12 15.63 -5.94
CA VAL A 43 -17.36 16.26 -5.48
C VAL A 43 -17.23 17.78 -5.39
N LEU A 44 -16.09 18.29 -4.91
CA LEU A 44 -15.84 19.73 -4.82
C LEU A 44 -15.34 20.31 -6.15
N LEU A 45 -15.07 19.47 -7.14
CA LEU A 45 -14.43 19.82 -8.41
C LEU A 45 -13.10 20.58 -8.20
N GLN A 46 -12.34 20.17 -7.18
CA GLN A 46 -11.09 20.81 -6.77
C GLN A 46 -9.91 19.89 -7.08
N PRO A 47 -9.20 20.08 -8.22
CA PRO A 47 -8.10 19.19 -8.65
C PRO A 47 -6.88 19.23 -7.71
N ILE A 48 -6.82 20.22 -6.82
CA ILE A 48 -5.75 20.31 -5.81
C ILE A 48 -5.72 19.08 -4.88
N PHE A 49 -6.88 18.50 -4.54
CA PHE A 49 -6.94 17.31 -3.70
C PHE A 49 -6.40 16.07 -4.42
N THR A 50 -6.67 15.93 -5.72
CA THR A 50 -6.08 14.89 -6.58
C THR A 50 -4.55 15.02 -6.59
N LEU A 51 -4.02 16.24 -6.76
CA LEU A 51 -2.58 16.49 -6.76
C LEU A 51 -1.93 16.20 -5.40
N ILE A 52 -2.55 16.63 -4.30
CA ILE A 52 -2.08 16.31 -2.94
C ILE A 52 -2.01 14.80 -2.75
N THR A 53 -3.05 14.08 -3.17
CA THR A 53 -3.10 12.61 -3.08
C THR A 53 -1.99 11.97 -3.91
N ALA A 54 -1.77 12.44 -5.15
CA ALA A 54 -0.69 11.99 -6.01
C ALA A 54 0.69 12.12 -5.33
N ILE A 55 0.97 13.29 -4.76
CA ILE A 55 2.23 13.57 -4.05
C ILE A 55 2.38 12.65 -2.83
N VAL A 56 1.33 12.51 -2.02
CA VAL A 56 1.36 11.66 -0.83
C VAL A 56 1.62 10.20 -1.18
N MET A 57 0.97 9.68 -2.24
CA MET A 57 1.18 8.32 -2.74
C MET A 57 2.60 8.15 -3.30
N ALA A 58 3.12 9.14 -4.03
CA ALA A 58 4.48 9.13 -4.56
C ALA A 58 5.53 9.08 -3.45
N ILE A 59 5.40 9.93 -2.43
CA ILE A 59 6.28 9.91 -1.24
C ILE A 59 6.18 8.55 -0.54
N SER A 60 4.98 8.02 -0.39
CA SER A 60 4.76 6.72 0.27
C SER A 60 5.39 5.55 -0.50
N ALA A 61 5.42 5.62 -1.83
CA ALA A 61 6.05 4.61 -2.69
C ALA A 61 7.59 4.71 -2.63
N LEU A 62 8.13 5.91 -2.78
CA LEU A 62 9.57 6.18 -2.88
C LEU A 62 10.26 6.12 -1.52
N VAL A 63 9.69 6.76 -0.50
CA VAL A 63 10.27 6.91 0.84
C VAL A 63 9.25 6.47 1.92
N PRO A 64 9.06 5.16 2.14
CA PRO A 64 8.02 4.64 3.06
C PRO A 64 8.13 5.12 4.51
N LYS A 65 9.34 5.51 4.94
CA LYS A 65 9.57 6.09 6.27
C LYS A 65 9.00 7.50 6.41
N ALA A 66 8.90 8.24 5.30
CA ALA A 66 8.37 9.59 5.22
C ALA A 66 6.91 9.63 4.73
N SER A 67 6.24 8.48 4.59
CA SER A 67 4.85 8.40 4.14
C SER A 67 3.95 9.27 5.03
N PRO A 68 3.28 10.30 4.48
CA PRO A 68 2.41 11.18 5.25
C PRO A 68 1.26 10.42 5.94
N TYR A 69 0.65 9.45 5.25
CA TYR A 69 -0.39 8.60 5.86
C TYR A 69 0.14 7.79 7.03
N ARG A 70 1.37 7.25 6.93
CA ARG A 70 2.01 6.56 8.05
C ARG A 70 2.27 7.48 9.22
N LEU A 71 2.79 8.67 8.98
CA LEU A 71 3.07 9.64 10.04
C LEU A 71 1.78 10.06 10.74
N LEU A 72 0.72 10.34 9.99
CA LEU A 72 -0.59 10.66 10.53
C LEU A 72 -1.16 9.50 11.37
N TYR A 73 -1.08 8.28 10.85
CA TYR A 73 -1.52 7.09 11.57
C TYR A 73 -0.76 6.90 12.90
N GLN A 74 0.58 6.93 12.85
CA GLN A 74 1.42 6.62 14.01
C GLN A 74 1.43 7.74 15.06
N ARG A 75 1.36 9.01 14.64
CA ARG A 75 1.47 10.16 15.55
C ARG A 75 0.14 10.70 16.05
N VAL A 76 -0.96 10.39 15.37
CA VAL A 76 -2.28 10.93 15.71
C VAL A 76 -3.25 9.80 15.98
N VAL A 77 -3.49 8.91 15.02
CA VAL A 77 -4.57 7.92 15.10
C VAL A 77 -4.34 6.87 16.20
N VAL A 78 -3.14 6.30 16.25
CA VAL A 78 -2.74 5.30 17.27
C VAL A 78 -2.73 5.89 18.68
N PRO A 79 -2.06 7.04 18.95
CA PRO A 79 -2.03 7.61 20.30
C PRO A 79 -3.40 8.14 20.78
N LEU A 80 -4.28 8.55 19.86
CA LEU A 80 -5.68 8.88 20.20
C LEU A 80 -6.56 7.65 20.47
N GLY A 81 -6.03 6.43 20.30
CA GLY A 81 -6.77 5.20 20.54
C GLY A 81 -7.86 4.89 19.51
N LEU A 82 -7.88 5.59 18.36
CA LEU A 82 -8.88 5.42 17.31
C LEU A 82 -8.74 4.07 16.57
N LEU A 83 -7.49 3.62 16.38
CA LEU A 83 -7.18 2.34 15.76
C LEU A 83 -6.02 1.66 16.51
N LYS A 84 -6.12 0.34 16.69
CA LYS A 84 -5.04 -0.48 17.25
C LYS A 84 -4.20 -1.09 16.13
N PRO A 85 -2.86 -1.00 16.14
CA PRO A 85 -2.02 -1.66 15.14
C PRO A 85 -2.30 -3.16 15.02
N ARG A 86 -2.42 -3.68 13.80
CA ARG A 86 -2.62 -5.12 13.55
C ARG A 86 -1.50 -5.64 12.65
N ILE A 87 -0.50 -6.26 13.27
CA ILE A 87 0.67 -6.76 12.56
C ILE A 87 0.37 -8.13 11.95
N VAL A 88 0.49 -8.21 10.62
CA VAL A 88 0.30 -9.44 9.83
C VAL A 88 1.55 -9.74 9.02
N GLY A 89 1.76 -11.02 8.70
CA GLY A 89 2.82 -11.43 7.77
C GLY A 89 2.40 -11.13 6.34
N ASP A 90 3.02 -10.13 5.72
CA ASP A 90 2.77 -9.69 4.34
C ASP A 90 3.95 -8.83 3.86
N ASP A 91 4.25 -8.83 2.57
CA ASP A 91 5.40 -8.09 2.02
C ASP A 91 5.02 -6.61 1.76
N PRO A 92 5.82 -5.63 2.20
CA PRO A 92 5.55 -4.22 1.92
C PRO A 92 5.79 -3.83 0.45
N SER A 93 6.57 -4.58 -0.31
CA SER A 93 7.04 -4.22 -1.66
C SER A 93 5.88 -4.13 -2.69
N PRO A 94 4.96 -5.12 -2.78
CA PRO A 94 3.78 -5.02 -3.65
C PRO A 94 2.90 -3.81 -3.31
N HIS A 95 2.78 -3.47 -2.03
CA HIS A 95 1.99 -2.32 -1.60
C HIS A 95 2.62 -0.99 -2.05
N ARG A 96 3.95 -0.87 -1.97
CA ARG A 96 4.68 0.29 -2.49
C ARG A 96 4.54 0.43 -4.00
N PHE A 97 4.58 -0.68 -4.73
CA PHE A 97 4.33 -0.69 -6.16
C PHE A 97 2.93 -0.16 -6.49
N ALA A 98 1.90 -0.67 -5.80
CA ALA A 98 0.53 -0.19 -5.99
C ALA A 98 0.38 1.32 -5.72
N GLN A 99 1.04 1.82 -4.68
CA GLN A 99 1.10 3.26 -4.38
C GLN A 99 1.77 4.06 -5.51
N GLY A 100 2.86 3.55 -6.08
CA GLY A 100 3.55 4.18 -7.21
C GLY A 100 2.67 4.25 -8.46
N VAL A 101 1.99 3.16 -8.81
CA VAL A 101 1.06 3.13 -9.96
C VAL A 101 -0.10 4.11 -9.74
N GLY A 102 -0.71 4.12 -8.55
CA GLY A 102 -1.75 5.08 -8.22
C GLY A 102 -1.28 6.53 -8.32
N ALA A 103 -0.06 6.83 -7.84
CA ALA A 103 0.53 8.16 -7.98
C ALA A 103 0.68 8.58 -9.45
N ILE A 104 1.11 7.68 -10.33
CA ILE A 104 1.22 7.95 -11.78
C ILE A 104 -0.14 8.35 -12.36
N PHE A 105 -1.20 7.59 -12.04
CA PHE A 105 -2.55 7.89 -12.50
C PHE A 105 -3.05 9.24 -11.98
N LEU A 106 -2.84 9.54 -10.70
CA LEU A 106 -3.28 10.80 -10.11
C LEU A 106 -2.45 12.00 -10.58
N PHE A 107 -1.15 11.84 -10.87
CA PHE A 107 -0.36 12.89 -11.51
C PHE A 107 -0.83 13.15 -12.94
N ALA A 108 -1.10 12.09 -13.72
CA ALA A 108 -1.67 12.23 -15.05
C ALA A 108 -3.05 12.91 -15.00
N SER A 109 -3.90 12.50 -14.05
CA SER A 109 -5.19 13.14 -13.78
C SER A 109 -5.01 14.63 -13.48
N SER A 110 -4.14 14.97 -12.52
CA SER A 110 -3.86 16.35 -12.13
C SER A 110 -3.35 17.17 -13.32
N ALA A 111 -2.41 16.63 -14.10
CA ALA A 111 -1.87 17.30 -15.26
C ALA A 111 -2.96 17.60 -16.30
N VAL A 112 -3.86 16.64 -16.56
CA VAL A 112 -5.00 16.84 -17.46
C VAL A 112 -5.95 17.91 -16.90
N LEU A 113 -6.28 17.87 -15.61
CA LEU A 113 -7.21 18.82 -15.00
C LEU A 113 -6.66 20.25 -14.91
N PHE A 114 -5.34 20.43 -14.73
CA PHE A 114 -4.73 21.75 -14.62
C PHE A 114 -4.32 22.36 -15.96
N PHE A 115 -3.85 21.54 -16.91
CA PHE A 115 -3.20 22.04 -18.13
C PHE A 115 -4.01 21.80 -19.41
N THR A 116 -5.15 21.10 -19.34
CA THR A 116 -5.96 20.79 -20.52
C THR A 116 -7.43 21.14 -20.30
N HIS A 117 -8.18 21.24 -21.40
CA HIS A 117 -9.63 21.46 -21.37
C HIS A 117 -10.44 20.16 -21.49
N ILE A 118 -9.86 19.01 -21.10
CA ILE A 118 -10.51 17.69 -21.18
C ILE A 118 -10.83 17.17 -19.76
N PRO A 119 -11.77 17.80 -19.03
CA PRO A 119 -12.03 17.46 -17.63
C PRO A 119 -12.51 16.01 -17.45
N VAL A 120 -13.24 15.48 -18.45
CA VAL A 120 -13.75 14.10 -18.43
C VAL A 120 -12.60 13.09 -18.27
N LEU A 121 -11.50 13.27 -19.01
CA LEU A 121 -10.36 12.36 -18.92
C LEU A 121 -9.67 12.46 -17.57
N GLY A 122 -9.47 13.69 -17.07
CA GLY A 122 -8.84 13.94 -15.78
C GLY A 122 -9.61 13.30 -14.63
N TRP A 123 -10.93 13.53 -14.57
CA TRP A 123 -11.78 12.94 -13.54
C TRP A 123 -11.91 11.42 -13.69
N THR A 124 -11.92 10.90 -14.92
CA THR A 124 -11.93 9.44 -15.14
C THR A 124 -10.69 8.79 -14.51
N LEU A 125 -9.51 9.39 -14.68
CA LEU A 125 -8.26 8.87 -14.10
C LEU A 125 -8.27 8.92 -12.56
N ASP A 126 -8.80 9.99 -11.96
CA ASP A 126 -8.98 10.10 -10.50
C ASP A 126 -9.96 9.03 -9.99
N LEU A 127 -11.11 8.90 -10.65
CA LEU A 127 -12.16 7.95 -10.28
C LEU A 127 -11.70 6.49 -10.42
N ILE A 128 -10.82 6.16 -11.37
CA ILE A 128 -10.20 4.83 -11.44
C ILE A 128 -9.45 4.52 -10.14
N VAL A 129 -8.64 5.46 -9.64
CA VAL A 129 -7.88 5.28 -8.39
C VAL A 129 -8.82 5.22 -7.19
N PHE A 130 -9.86 6.07 -7.16
CA PHE A 130 -10.92 6.01 -6.16
C PHE A 130 -11.58 4.62 -6.10
N VAL A 131 -11.99 4.05 -7.24
CA VAL A 131 -12.63 2.73 -7.32
C VAL A 131 -11.67 1.64 -6.86
N LEU A 132 -10.43 1.63 -7.35
CA LEU A 132 -9.42 0.63 -6.96
C LEU A 132 -9.08 0.69 -5.48
N SER A 133 -8.95 1.91 -4.92
CA SER A 133 -8.71 2.10 -3.50
C SER A 133 -9.93 1.67 -2.67
N SER A 134 -11.15 1.96 -3.15
CA SER A 134 -12.40 1.55 -2.50
C SER A 134 -12.54 0.04 -2.47
N ILE A 135 -12.27 -0.68 -3.57
CA ILE A 135 -12.29 -2.15 -3.62
C ILE A 135 -11.27 -2.74 -2.64
N ASN A 136 -10.08 -2.15 -2.56
CA ASN A 136 -9.07 -2.61 -1.61
C ASN A 136 -9.49 -2.38 -0.15
N LEU A 137 -10.15 -1.25 0.11
CA LEU A 137 -10.62 -0.89 1.45
C LEU A 137 -11.78 -1.78 1.90
N THR A 138 -12.76 -2.02 1.02
CA THR A 138 -14.00 -2.73 1.35
C THR A 138 -13.90 -4.22 1.16
N ALA A 139 -13.31 -4.70 0.06
CA ALA A 139 -13.20 -6.12 -0.27
C ALA A 139 -11.85 -6.71 0.13
N GLY A 140 -10.87 -5.90 0.56
CA GLY A 140 -9.52 -6.37 0.87
C GLY A 140 -8.70 -6.81 -0.36
N PHE A 141 -9.20 -6.54 -1.57
CA PHE A 141 -8.57 -6.94 -2.83
C PHE A 141 -7.71 -5.80 -3.41
N CYS A 142 -6.39 -5.98 -3.41
CA CYS A 142 -5.46 -5.02 -3.99
C CYS A 142 -5.02 -5.45 -5.40
N VAL A 143 -5.62 -4.83 -6.42
CA VAL A 143 -5.28 -5.09 -7.84
C VAL A 143 -3.78 -4.87 -8.12
N GLY A 144 -3.18 -3.82 -7.57
CA GLY A 144 -1.76 -3.53 -7.75
C GLY A 144 -0.85 -4.62 -7.18
N CYS A 145 -1.20 -5.17 -6.01
CA CYS A 145 -0.46 -6.32 -5.45
C CYS A 145 -0.62 -7.55 -6.35
N PHE A 146 -1.84 -7.85 -6.81
CA PHE A 146 -2.09 -8.97 -7.72
C PHE A 146 -1.23 -8.90 -8.99
N ILE A 147 -1.17 -7.72 -9.63
CA ILE A 147 -0.31 -7.47 -10.80
C ILE A 147 1.16 -7.68 -10.45
N TYR A 148 1.63 -7.17 -9.31
CA TYR A 148 3.02 -7.33 -8.87
C TYR A 148 3.43 -8.80 -8.73
N TYR A 149 2.60 -9.61 -8.07
CA TYR A 149 2.86 -11.05 -7.93
C TYR A 149 2.86 -11.76 -9.30
N HIS A 150 1.98 -11.37 -10.21
CA HIS A 150 1.94 -11.93 -11.56
C HIS A 150 3.19 -11.57 -12.38
N LEU A 151 3.64 -10.32 -12.31
CA LEU A 151 4.87 -9.86 -12.96
C LEU A 151 6.14 -10.49 -12.35
N GLY A 152 6.16 -10.72 -11.04
CA GLY A 152 7.23 -11.45 -10.37
C GLY A 152 7.30 -12.92 -10.80
N ARG A 153 6.14 -13.55 -11.08
CA ARG A 153 6.08 -14.91 -11.65
C ARG A 153 6.59 -14.95 -13.10
N ALA A 154 6.38 -13.87 -13.86
CA ALA A 154 6.91 -13.70 -15.21
C ALA A 154 8.40 -13.25 -15.24
N SER A 155 9.06 -13.15 -14.09
CA SER A 155 10.47 -12.70 -13.94
C SER A 155 10.75 -11.26 -14.41
N ILE A 156 9.71 -10.42 -14.53
CA ILE A 156 9.84 -9.00 -14.92
C ILE A 156 10.19 -8.13 -13.70
N LEU A 157 9.69 -8.51 -12.52
CA LEU A 157 9.94 -7.82 -11.26
C LEU A 157 10.66 -8.73 -10.25
N PRO A 158 11.37 -8.16 -9.25
CA PRO A 158 11.98 -8.93 -8.18
C PRO A 158 10.96 -9.83 -7.50
N LYS A 159 11.34 -11.08 -7.23
CA LYS A 159 10.51 -11.98 -6.45
C LYS A 159 10.34 -11.44 -5.03
N VAL A 160 9.12 -11.56 -4.54
CA VAL A 160 8.71 -11.18 -3.18
C VAL A 160 9.51 -12.04 -2.19
N ARG A 161 9.92 -11.46 -1.05
CA ARG A 161 10.75 -12.18 -0.05
C ARG A 161 9.94 -13.25 0.69
N TYR A 162 8.62 -13.14 0.62
CA TYR A 162 7.67 -14.11 1.13
C TYR A 162 7.24 -15.07 0.01
N GLU A 163 7.46 -16.37 0.21
CA GLU A 163 7.10 -17.46 -0.73
C GLU A 163 5.58 -17.63 -0.93
N GLY A 164 4.74 -16.85 -0.23
CA GLY A 164 3.30 -16.85 -0.45
C GLY A 164 2.90 -16.01 -1.67
N GLY A 165 2.06 -16.58 -2.53
CA GLY A 165 1.40 -15.82 -3.59
C GLY A 165 0.44 -14.75 -3.04
N PHE A 166 -0.21 -14.01 -3.94
CA PHE A 166 -1.22 -13.02 -3.56
C PHE A 166 -2.28 -13.66 -2.65
N HIS A 167 -2.33 -13.21 -1.39
CA HIS A 167 -3.32 -13.65 -0.41
C HIS A 167 -4.44 -12.61 -0.34
N TRP A 168 -5.64 -12.99 -0.76
CA TRP A 168 -6.80 -12.10 -0.64
C TRP A 168 -7.23 -11.99 0.83
N ARG A 169 -7.20 -10.78 1.39
CA ARG A 169 -7.38 -10.57 2.84
C ARG A 169 -8.82 -10.70 3.31
N GLY A 170 -9.79 -10.70 2.39
CA GLY A 170 -11.22 -10.61 2.72
C GLY A 170 -11.57 -9.32 3.46
N VAL A 171 -12.83 -9.22 3.89
CA VAL A 171 -13.36 -8.10 4.69
C VAL A 171 -13.26 -8.44 6.17
#